data_AF-A0A5B9M8I2-F1
#
_entry.id   AF-A0A5B9M8I2-F1
#
_cell.length_a   1.000
_cell.length_b   1.000
_cell.length_c   1.000
_cell.angle_alpha   90.00
_cell.angle_beta   90.00
_cell.angle_gamma   90.00
#
_symmetry.space_group_name_H-M   'P 1'
#
loop_
_entity.id
_entity.type
_entity.pdbx_description
1 polymer ?
#
loop_
_entity_poly.entity_id
_entity_poly.type
_entity_poly.pdbx_seq_one_letter_code
_entity_poly.pdbx_strand_id
1 'polypeptide(L)'
;MLVLSRRENDRIDFPALGISVEVVKLTRSRATLAINAPRHIRICRHEMGKDGSAPLTDESYSAGVRRDVVSRIQDEINAATEKLKAAQEELSAGHTDQALIALAGALAELDALRYGASGVESDRRRTPSQVGAVNDRAVAGGVAEAAARYTYSADQQATQRSRTVVLVAAPDDDRSAEWSAEGYEVTHTSDAMTVLYELSRYEKPDAVVLSTSPDDSDGQSTVRLIRTCSQHPHVPILFSPPDRQTV
;
A
#
# COMPACT_ATOMS: atom_id res chain seq x y z
N MET A 1 -31.99 9.99 -0.74
CA MET A 1 -31.95 9.53 -2.15
C MET A 1 -30.96 10.40 -2.89
N LEU A 2 -29.87 9.82 -3.42
CA LEU A 2 -28.90 10.53 -4.24
C LEU A 2 -29.24 10.29 -5.72
N VAL A 3 -29.33 11.35 -6.52
CA VAL A 3 -29.67 11.26 -7.95
C VAL A 3 -28.48 11.76 -8.75
N LEU A 4 -27.94 10.91 -9.63
CA LEU A 4 -26.80 11.23 -10.48
C LEU A 4 -27.19 10.99 -11.94
N SER A 5 -26.92 11.96 -12.81
CA SER A 5 -27.03 11.79 -14.26
C SER A 5 -25.73 11.20 -14.79
N ARG A 6 -25.82 10.13 -15.57
CA ARG A 6 -24.68 9.37 -16.11
C ARG A 6 -24.85 9.10 -17.59
N ARG A 7 -23.74 9.13 -18.33
CA ARG A 7 -23.66 8.77 -19.75
C ARG A 7 -23.35 7.27 -19.90
N GLU A 8 -23.40 6.78 -21.13
CA GLU A 8 -22.97 5.42 -21.45
C GLU A 8 -21.48 5.23 -21.09
N ASN A 9 -21.15 4.08 -20.51
CA ASN A 9 -19.86 3.71 -19.91
C ASN A 9 -19.45 4.48 -18.65
N ASP A 10 -20.32 5.34 -18.11
CA ASP A 10 -20.05 5.92 -16.79
C ASP A 10 -20.23 4.87 -15.70
N ARG A 11 -19.30 4.89 -14.74
CA ARG A 11 -19.25 3.99 -13.60
C ARG A 11 -19.44 4.75 -12.29
N ILE A 12 -20.16 4.12 -11.36
CA ILE A 12 -20.39 4.58 -10.00
C ILE A 12 -19.87 3.49 -9.07
N ASP A 13 -18.91 3.85 -8.22
CA ASP A 13 -18.34 2.94 -7.23
C ASP A 13 -18.90 3.23 -5.84
N PHE A 14 -19.14 2.15 -5.09
CA PHE A 14 -19.49 2.18 -3.67
C PHE A 14 -18.35 1.49 -2.91
N PRO A 15 -17.25 2.19 -2.60
CA PRO A 15 -16.03 1.57 -2.08
C PRO A 15 -16.27 0.81 -0.78
N ALA A 16 -17.08 1.37 0.12
CA ALA A 16 -17.42 0.75 1.39
C ALA A 16 -18.18 -0.58 1.25
N LEU A 17 -18.86 -0.81 0.11
CA LEU A 17 -19.60 -2.03 -0.17
C LEU A 17 -18.90 -2.93 -1.20
N GLY A 18 -17.83 -2.46 -1.82
CA GLY A 18 -17.18 -3.15 -2.93
C GLY A 18 -18.09 -3.36 -4.15
N ILE A 19 -19.12 -2.52 -4.33
CA ILE A 19 -20.06 -2.62 -5.45
C ILE A 19 -19.67 -1.58 -6.50
N SER A 20 -19.76 -1.93 -7.78
CA SER A 20 -19.74 -0.97 -8.87
C SER A 20 -20.96 -1.10 -9.77
N VAL A 21 -21.48 0.03 -10.22
CA VAL A 21 -22.62 0.12 -11.14
C VAL A 21 -22.19 0.89 -12.37
N GLU A 22 -22.39 0.31 -13.54
CA GLU A 22 -21.98 0.87 -14.83
C GLU A 22 -23.16 0.97 -15.78
N VAL A 23 -23.26 2.08 -16.51
CA VAL A 23 -24.29 2.27 -17.53
C VAL A 23 -23.79 1.68 -18.85
N VAL A 24 -24.10 0.41 -19.11
CA VAL A 24 -23.67 -0.31 -20.32
C VAL A 24 -24.31 0.27 -21.58
N LYS A 25 -25.57 0.68 -21.49
CA LYS A 25 -26.31 1.23 -22.64
C LYS A 25 -27.34 2.23 -22.19
N LEU A 26 -27.41 3.38 -22.87
CA LEU A 26 -28.41 4.40 -22.59
C LEU A 26 -29.27 4.67 -23.83
N THR A 27 -30.58 4.53 -23.69
CA THR A 27 -31.58 4.92 -24.71
C THR A 27 -32.48 6.01 -24.15
N ARG A 28 -33.31 6.62 -25.01
CA ARG A 28 -34.22 7.71 -24.61
C ARG A 28 -35.16 7.33 -23.46
N SER A 29 -35.52 6.05 -23.33
CA SER A 29 -36.48 5.56 -22.31
C SER A 29 -35.94 4.50 -21.37
N ARG A 30 -34.77 3.91 -21.65
CA ARG A 30 -34.26 2.77 -20.90
C ARG A 30 -32.74 2.82 -20.75
N ALA A 31 -32.26 2.57 -19.54
CA ALA A 31 -30.85 2.34 -19.26
C ALA A 31 -30.64 0.85 -18.99
N THR A 32 -29.55 0.30 -19.51
CA THR A 32 -29.01 -1.01 -19.14
C THR A 32 -27.88 -0.78 -18.16
N LEU A 33 -28.01 -1.35 -16.95
CA LEU A 33 -27.01 -1.25 -15.90
C LEU A 33 -26.30 -2.59 -15.75
N ALA A 34 -24.97 -2.57 -15.70
CA ALA A 34 -24.17 -3.65 -15.16
C ALA A 34 -23.92 -3.37 -13.68
N ILE A 35 -24.14 -4.36 -12.82
CA ILE A 35 -23.86 -4.27 -11.39
C ILE A 35 -22.86 -5.37 -11.07
N ASN A 36 -21.66 -4.97 -10.67
CA ASN A 36 -20.66 -5.86 -10.12
C ASN A 36 -20.75 -5.77 -8.60
N ALA A 37 -21.09 -6.88 -7.96
CA ALA A 37 -21.19 -6.95 -6.51
C ALA A 37 -20.52 -8.25 -5.99
N PRO A 38 -19.94 -8.22 -4.78
CA PRO A 38 -19.44 -9.41 -4.11
C PRO A 38 -20.53 -10.49 -3.94
N ARG A 39 -20.12 -11.76 -3.83
CA ARG A 39 -21.03 -12.93 -3.76
C ARG A 39 -21.99 -12.88 -2.56
N HIS A 40 -21.61 -12.21 -1.48
CA HIS A 40 -22.45 -12.06 -0.30
C HIS A 40 -23.53 -10.97 -0.43
N ILE A 41 -23.43 -10.08 -1.43
CA ILE A 41 -24.39 -9.00 -1.67
C ILE A 41 -25.41 -9.49 -2.70
N ARG A 42 -26.67 -9.62 -2.25
CA ARG A 42 -27.78 -10.03 -3.12
C ARG A 42 -28.31 -8.84 -3.91
N ILE A 43 -28.35 -8.97 -5.23
CA ILE A 43 -28.97 -7.99 -6.13
C ILE A 43 -30.36 -8.52 -6.51
N CYS A 44 -31.40 -7.80 -6.11
CA CYS A 44 -32.78 -8.14 -6.44
C CYS A 44 -33.41 -7.04 -7.28
N ARG A 45 -34.12 -7.43 -8.34
CA ARG A 45 -35.00 -6.53 -9.09
C ARG A 45 -36.28 -6.32 -8.28
N HIS A 46 -36.77 -5.09 -8.20
CA HIS A 46 -37.93 -4.77 -7.36
C HIS A 46 -39.19 -5.56 -7.75
N GLU A 47 -39.36 -5.81 -9.04
CA GLU A 47 -40.44 -6.61 -9.61
C GLU A 47 -40.31 -8.12 -9.33
N MET A 48 -39.15 -8.60 -8.87
CA MET A 48 -38.88 -10.01 -8.61
C MET A 48 -39.15 -10.44 -7.17
N GLY A 49 -39.62 -9.56 -6.28
CA GLY A 49 -39.75 -9.87 -4.86
C GLY A 49 -41.00 -9.31 -4.18
N LYS A 50 -42.00 -10.18 -3.97
CA LYS A 50 -42.88 -10.10 -2.80
C LYS A 50 -42.33 -10.92 -1.60
N ASP A 51 -41.37 -11.81 -1.85
CA ASP A 51 -40.81 -12.72 -0.83
C ASP A 51 -39.36 -12.36 -0.39
N GLY A 52 -38.78 -11.29 -0.93
CA GLY A 52 -37.37 -10.92 -0.74
C GLY A 52 -37.10 -9.84 0.31
N SER A 53 -38.13 -9.32 0.98
CA SER A 53 -38.02 -8.18 1.91
C SER A 53 -37.73 -8.56 3.36
N ALA A 54 -37.15 -9.73 3.60
CA ALA A 54 -36.54 -9.97 4.91
C ALA A 54 -35.29 -9.07 4.99
N PRO A 55 -35.24 -8.07 5.89
CA PRO A 55 -34.02 -7.30 6.08
C PRO A 55 -32.89 -8.28 6.38
N LEU A 56 -31.81 -8.20 5.61
CA LEU A 56 -30.57 -8.90 5.95
C LEU A 56 -30.22 -8.44 7.37
N THR A 57 -30.36 -9.34 8.32
CA THR A 57 -29.85 -9.12 9.67
C THR A 57 -28.35 -8.89 9.58
N ASP A 58 -27.83 -7.97 10.39
CA ASP A 58 -26.41 -7.57 10.42
C ASP A 58 -25.45 -8.80 10.56
N GLU A 59 -25.96 -9.86 11.19
CA GLU A 59 -25.33 -11.18 11.32
C GLU A 59 -25.06 -11.89 9.97
N SER A 60 -25.96 -11.76 9.00
CA SER A 60 -25.80 -12.42 7.69
C SER A 60 -24.79 -11.69 6.80
N TYR A 61 -24.70 -10.36 6.94
CA TYR A 61 -23.71 -9.54 6.25
C TYR A 61 -22.31 -9.79 6.82
N SER A 62 -22.17 -9.76 8.14
CA SER A 62 -20.91 -10.03 8.82
C SER A 62 -20.41 -11.47 8.62
N ALA A 63 -21.29 -12.47 8.58
CA ALA A 63 -20.91 -13.85 8.27
C ALA A 63 -20.42 -14.04 6.81
N GLY A 64 -21.04 -13.35 5.85
CA GLY A 64 -20.62 -13.39 4.44
C GLY A 64 -19.25 -12.76 4.23
N VAL A 65 -19.04 -11.55 4.79
CA VAL A 65 -17.75 -10.86 4.75
C VAL A 65 -16.66 -11.67 5.45
N ARG A 66 -16.96 -12.30 6.60
CA ARG A 66 -16.02 -13.20 7.28
C ARG A 66 -15.60 -14.36 6.40
N ARG A 67 -16.53 -15.01 5.68
CA ARG A 67 -16.17 -16.11 4.77
C ARG A 67 -15.29 -15.67 3.62
N ASP A 68 -15.59 -14.54 2.99
CA ASP A 68 -14.79 -14.02 1.87
C ASP A 68 -13.39 -13.59 2.32
N VAL A 69 -13.27 -13.00 3.52
CA VAL A 69 -11.97 -12.67 4.12
C VAL A 69 -11.21 -13.95 4.47
N VAL A 70 -11.87 -14.93 5.09
CA VAL A 70 -11.25 -16.23 5.43
C VAL A 70 -10.81 -16.98 4.18
N SER A 71 -11.60 -17.00 3.10
CA SER A 71 -11.20 -17.68 1.87
C SER A 71 -9.98 -17.03 1.23
N ARG A 72 -9.91 -15.68 1.21
CA ARG A 72 -8.72 -14.98 0.70
C ARG A 72 -7.49 -15.26 1.53
N ILE A 73 -7.61 -15.20 2.86
CA ILE A 73 -6.52 -15.56 3.77
C ILE A 73 -6.07 -17.00 3.52
N GLN A 74 -7.03 -17.92 3.32
CA GLN A 74 -6.71 -19.32 3.05
C GLN A 74 -6.00 -19.51 1.70
N ASP A 75 -6.45 -18.82 0.65
CA ASP A 75 -5.83 -18.87 -0.68
C ASP A 75 -4.39 -18.32 -0.63
N GLU A 76 -4.16 -17.22 0.10
CA GLU A 76 -2.83 -16.63 0.29
C GLU A 76 -1.91 -17.53 1.14
N ILE A 77 -2.43 -18.17 2.20
CA ILE A 77 -1.68 -19.16 3.00
C ILE A 77 -1.28 -20.36 2.13
N ASN A 78 -2.20 -20.84 1.29
CA ASN A 78 -1.90 -21.97 0.40
C ASN A 78 -0.79 -21.58 -0.59
N ALA A 79 -0.85 -20.38 -1.18
CA ALA A 79 0.18 -19.88 -2.09
C ALA A 79 1.56 -19.76 -1.40
N ALA A 80 1.62 -19.20 -0.19
CA ALA A 80 2.85 -19.11 0.59
C ALA A 80 3.41 -20.51 0.94
N THR A 81 2.52 -21.45 1.27
CA THR A 81 2.91 -22.84 1.58
C THR A 81 3.51 -23.55 0.37
N GLU A 82 2.95 -23.34 -0.83
CA GLU A 82 3.50 -23.90 -2.07
C GLU A 82 4.91 -23.36 -2.37
N LYS A 83 5.14 -22.05 -2.17
CA LYS A 83 6.46 -21.43 -2.36
C LYS A 83 7.50 -21.92 -1.36
N LEU A 84 7.11 -22.14 -0.10
CA LEU A 84 8.01 -22.72 0.90
C LEU A 84 8.40 -24.16 0.55
N LYS A 85 7.47 -24.96 0.04
CA LYS A 85 7.78 -26.31 -0.45
C LYS A 85 8.73 -26.29 -1.64
N ALA A 86 8.51 -25.40 -2.60
CA ALA A 86 9.43 -25.22 -3.73
C ALA A 86 10.83 -24.81 -3.26
N ALA A 87 10.93 -23.87 -2.31
CA ALA A 87 12.20 -23.48 -1.72
C ALA A 87 12.91 -24.64 -1.00
N GLN A 88 12.16 -25.48 -0.29
CA GLN A 88 12.69 -26.68 0.37
C GLN A 88 13.23 -27.70 -0.63
N GLU A 89 12.53 -27.93 -1.74
CA GLU A 89 12.98 -28.81 -2.81
C GLU A 89 14.26 -28.29 -3.46
N GLU A 90 14.35 -26.99 -3.76
CA GLU A 90 15.57 -26.39 -4.34
C GLU A 90 16.77 -26.43 -3.38
N LEU A 91 16.56 -26.28 -2.07
CA LEU A 91 17.61 -26.50 -1.06
C LEU A 91 18.11 -27.94 -1.07
N SER A 92 17.18 -28.91 -1.19
CA SER A 92 17.53 -30.33 -1.23
C SER A 92 18.27 -30.72 -2.51
N ALA A 93 18.04 -29.99 -3.61
CA ALA A 93 18.74 -30.15 -4.88
C ALA A 93 20.11 -29.45 -4.92
N GLY A 94 20.43 -28.60 -3.93
CA GLY A 94 21.68 -27.86 -3.85
C GLY A 94 21.67 -26.53 -4.61
N HIS A 95 20.52 -26.07 -5.13
CA HIS A 95 20.38 -24.77 -5.78
C HIS A 95 20.10 -23.66 -4.75
N THR A 96 21.14 -23.29 -3.99
CA THR A 96 21.00 -22.40 -2.84
C THR A 96 20.44 -21.02 -3.22
N ASP A 97 20.85 -20.45 -4.34
CA ASP A 97 20.39 -19.12 -4.78
C ASP A 97 18.90 -19.10 -5.14
N GLN A 98 18.42 -20.12 -5.85
CA GLN A 98 17.01 -20.22 -6.25
C GLN A 98 16.12 -20.46 -5.03
N ALA A 99 16.58 -21.29 -4.10
CA ALA A 99 15.90 -21.49 -2.83
C ALA A 99 15.77 -20.20 -2.01
N LEU A 100 16.84 -19.40 -1.91
CA LEU A 100 16.81 -18.13 -1.18
C LEU A 100 15.82 -17.15 -1.79
N ILE A 101 15.75 -17.06 -3.13
CA ILE A 101 14.77 -16.23 -3.84
C ILE A 101 13.34 -16.70 -3.53
N ALA A 102 13.07 -18.00 -3.61
CA ALA A 102 11.75 -18.55 -3.32
C ALA A 102 11.32 -18.32 -1.86
N LEU A 103 12.27 -18.45 -0.92
CA LEU A 103 12.05 -18.25 0.51
C LEU A 103 11.79 -16.77 0.84
N ALA A 104 12.58 -15.85 0.28
CA ALA A 104 12.36 -14.41 0.39
C ALA A 104 10.99 -14.00 -0.18
N GLY A 105 10.60 -14.56 -1.33
CA GLY A 105 9.28 -14.34 -1.92
C GLY A 105 8.13 -14.84 -1.03
N ALA A 106 8.26 -16.01 -0.42
CA ALA A 106 7.26 -16.55 0.50
C ALA A 106 7.14 -15.69 1.78
N LEU A 107 8.26 -15.20 2.33
CA LEU A 107 8.26 -14.30 3.48
C LEU A 107 7.59 -12.97 3.18
N ALA A 108 7.88 -12.37 2.01
CA ALA A 108 7.25 -11.12 1.60
C ALA A 108 5.71 -11.24 1.48
N GLU A 109 5.19 -12.38 1.00
CA GLU A 109 3.74 -12.62 0.94
C GLU A 109 3.12 -12.81 2.33
N LEU A 110 3.81 -13.50 3.24
CA LEU A 110 3.34 -13.65 4.62
C LEU A 110 3.34 -12.32 5.36
N ASP A 111 4.35 -11.46 5.15
CA ASP A 111 4.37 -10.12 5.72
C ASP A 111 3.27 -9.23 5.11
N ALA A 112 3.02 -9.31 3.80
CA ALA A 112 1.90 -8.61 3.17
C ALA A 112 0.55 -9.02 3.78
N LEU A 113 0.35 -10.32 4.03
CA LEU A 113 -0.85 -10.85 4.69
C LEU A 113 -0.98 -10.34 6.13
N ARG A 114 0.13 -10.30 6.87
CA ARG A 114 0.19 -9.76 8.23
C ARG A 114 -0.16 -8.27 8.27
N TYR A 115 0.38 -7.46 7.37
CA TYR A 115 0.07 -6.03 7.28
C TYR A 115 -1.39 -5.78 6.85
N GLY A 116 -1.90 -6.55 5.88
CA GLY A 116 -3.29 -6.49 5.43
C GLY A 116 -4.28 -6.81 6.55
N ALA A 117 -3.98 -7.79 7.42
CA ALA A 117 -4.82 -8.12 8.57
C ALA A 117 -4.89 -6.99 9.61
N SER A 118 -3.78 -6.29 9.88
CA SER A 118 -3.72 -5.15 10.82
C SER A 118 -4.38 -3.86 10.30
N GLY A 119 -4.48 -3.67 8.98
CA GLY A 119 -5.18 -2.52 8.38
C GLY A 119 -6.70 -2.54 8.62
N VAL A 120 -7.30 -3.73 8.69
CA VAL A 120 -8.76 -3.91 8.88
C VAL A 120 -9.20 -3.59 10.32
N GLU A 121 -8.30 -3.69 11.31
CA GLU A 121 -8.60 -3.30 12.70
C GLU A 121 -8.63 -1.78 12.92
N SER A 122 -7.85 -1.02 12.14
CA SER A 122 -7.75 0.44 12.29
C SER A 122 -8.99 1.18 11.77
N ASP A 123 -9.71 0.60 10.81
CA ASP A 123 -10.90 1.23 10.23
C ASP A 123 -12.15 1.07 11.13
N ARG A 124 -12.15 0.08 12.04
CA ARG A 124 -13.25 -0.11 13.02
C ARG A 124 -13.23 0.89 14.18
N ARG A 125 -12.12 1.59 14.42
CA ARG A 125 -12.04 2.61 15.50
C ARG A 125 -12.51 4.00 15.09
N ARG A 126 -12.86 4.24 13.82
CA ARG A 126 -13.51 5.48 13.38
C ARG A 126 -15.02 5.32 13.31
N THR A 127 -15.67 5.13 14.46
CA THR A 127 -17.11 5.40 14.54
C THR A 127 -17.32 6.92 14.56
N PRO A 128 -18.26 7.47 13.76
CA PRO A 128 -18.61 8.88 13.79
C PRO A 128 -19.51 9.15 15.00
N SER A 129 -18.92 9.26 16.18
CA SER A 129 -19.56 9.91 17.32
C SER A 129 -19.04 11.33 17.45
N GLN A 130 -19.68 12.27 16.74
CA GLN A 130 -19.88 13.65 17.19
C GLN A 130 -20.93 14.33 16.29
N VAL A 131 -22.19 13.96 16.53
CA VAL A 131 -23.33 14.84 16.28
C VAL A 131 -23.61 15.52 17.61
N GLY A 132 -23.43 16.85 17.68
CA GLY A 132 -23.88 17.63 18.82
C GLY A 132 -23.16 18.97 18.97
N ALA A 133 -23.68 20.01 18.31
CA ALA A 133 -23.93 21.34 18.91
C ALA A 133 -24.39 22.30 17.80
N VAL A 134 -25.71 22.38 17.63
CA VAL A 134 -26.37 23.48 16.95
C VAL A 134 -26.10 24.73 17.79
N ASN A 135 -25.38 25.71 17.24
CA ASN A 135 -25.44 27.08 17.71
C ASN A 135 -26.03 27.96 16.62
N ASP A 136 -27.28 28.30 16.89
CA ASP A 136 -28.08 29.33 16.28
C ASP A 136 -27.43 30.70 16.55
N ARG A 137 -26.94 31.38 15.50
CA ARG A 137 -26.81 32.83 15.53
C ARG A 137 -26.89 33.43 14.14
N ALA A 138 -28.05 33.99 13.86
CA ALA A 138 -28.30 34.93 12.78
C ALA A 138 -27.35 36.14 12.87
N VAL A 139 -26.68 36.47 11.76
CA VAL A 139 -26.36 37.86 11.40
C VAL A 139 -26.59 38.03 9.90
N ALA A 140 -27.33 39.09 9.61
CA ALA A 140 -27.76 39.54 8.30
C ALA A 140 -26.61 39.94 7.36
N GLY A 141 -26.90 39.80 6.07
CA GLY A 141 -26.64 40.84 5.07
C GLY A 141 -25.28 40.81 4.39
N GLY A 142 -25.30 40.84 3.05
CA GLY A 142 -24.16 41.33 2.27
C GLY A 142 -23.92 40.58 0.97
N VAL A 143 -24.62 40.97 -0.08
CA VAL A 143 -24.25 40.73 -1.47
C VAL A 143 -22.93 41.47 -1.75
N ALA A 144 -21.88 40.78 -2.18
CA ALA A 144 -20.85 41.33 -3.07
C ALA A 144 -20.01 40.22 -3.71
N GLU A 145 -20.18 40.12 -5.02
CA GLU A 145 -19.30 39.51 -5.99
C GLU A 145 -17.92 40.21 -5.97
N ALA A 146 -16.83 39.46 -5.82
CA ALA A 146 -15.48 39.90 -6.20
C ALA A 146 -14.52 38.70 -6.31
N ALA A 147 -14.32 38.25 -7.53
CA ALA A 147 -13.16 37.48 -7.92
C ALA A 147 -11.88 38.28 -7.65
N ALA A 148 -10.92 37.72 -6.90
CA ALA A 148 -9.48 37.91 -7.12
C ALA A 148 -8.63 37.25 -6.03
N ARG A 149 -7.73 36.38 -6.50
CA ARG A 149 -6.37 36.16 -5.95
C ARG A 149 -6.26 35.35 -4.67
N TYR A 150 -6.29 34.02 -4.86
CA TYR A 150 -5.39 33.13 -4.15
C TYR A 150 -3.94 33.55 -4.46
N THR A 151 -3.33 34.33 -3.57
CA THR A 151 -1.88 34.36 -3.46
C THR A 151 -1.53 33.30 -2.43
N TYR A 152 -1.00 32.22 -2.98
CA TYR A 152 -0.41 31.11 -2.25
C TYR A 152 0.88 31.66 -1.63
N SER A 153 0.88 31.85 -0.31
CA SER A 153 2.09 32.16 0.46
C SER A 153 2.95 30.88 0.53
N ALA A 154 3.57 30.52 -0.60
CA ALA A 154 4.73 29.65 -0.60
C ALA A 154 5.94 30.51 -0.22
N ASP A 155 6.15 30.68 1.09
CA ASP A 155 7.50 30.86 1.57
C ASP A 155 7.61 30.64 3.09
N GLN A 156 8.70 29.97 3.48
CA GLN A 156 9.25 29.88 4.85
C GLN A 156 8.77 28.78 5.80
N GLN A 157 8.61 27.55 5.31
CA GLN A 157 9.00 26.37 6.09
C GLN A 157 9.95 25.50 5.26
N ALA A 158 11.14 26.04 4.98
CA ALA A 158 12.34 25.21 4.82
C ALA A 158 12.72 24.70 6.22
N THR A 159 11.87 23.84 6.78
CA THR A 159 12.32 22.91 7.81
C THR A 159 13.39 22.07 7.17
N GLN A 160 14.59 22.17 7.71
CA GLN A 160 15.75 21.36 7.42
C GLN A 160 15.34 19.89 7.59
N ARG A 161 14.82 19.30 6.51
CA ARG A 161 14.45 17.89 6.45
C ARG A 161 15.77 17.13 6.48
N SER A 162 16.04 16.47 7.60
CA SER A 162 17.09 15.47 7.70
C SER A 162 16.86 14.49 6.55
N ARG A 163 17.83 14.44 5.64
CA ARG A 163 17.78 13.53 4.50
C ARG A 163 18.20 12.16 5.00
N THR A 164 17.38 11.15 4.75
CA THR A 164 17.60 9.81 5.30
C THR A 164 18.31 8.96 4.26
N VAL A 165 19.50 8.47 4.62
CA VAL A 165 20.34 7.65 3.75
C VAL A 165 20.64 6.32 4.46
N VAL A 166 20.30 5.22 3.82
CA VAL A 166 20.61 3.88 4.36
C VAL A 166 21.93 3.43 3.73
N LEU A 167 22.94 3.18 4.58
CA LEU A 167 24.27 2.76 4.16
C LEU A 167 24.44 1.26 4.41
N VAL A 168 24.73 0.53 3.35
CA VAL A 168 25.04 -0.90 3.36
C VAL A 168 26.54 -1.02 3.20
N ALA A 169 27.25 -0.91 4.32
CA ALA A 169 28.70 -0.91 4.37
C ALA A 169 29.23 -1.95 5.36
N ALA A 170 30.49 -2.32 5.18
CA ALA A 170 31.23 -3.03 6.22
C ALA A 170 31.20 -2.21 7.53
N PRO A 171 31.20 -2.86 8.70
CA PRO A 171 31.04 -2.19 9.99
C PRO A 171 32.13 -1.15 10.35
N ASP A 172 33.15 -0.99 9.50
CA ASP A 172 34.34 -0.13 9.69
C ASP A 172 34.47 0.94 8.58
N ASP A 173 33.39 1.28 7.87
CA ASP A 173 33.41 2.32 6.84
C ASP A 173 33.33 3.72 7.46
N ASP A 174 34.47 4.42 7.53
CA ASP A 174 34.64 5.77 8.08
C ASP A 174 33.72 6.84 7.42
N ARG A 175 33.15 6.54 6.25
CA ARG A 175 32.29 7.47 5.48
C ARG A 175 30.97 7.81 6.15
N SER A 176 30.51 7.04 7.12
CA SER A 176 29.29 7.38 7.84
C SER A 176 29.43 8.62 8.73
N ALA A 177 30.63 8.84 9.27
CA ALA A 177 30.93 10.03 10.05
C ALA A 177 30.89 11.29 9.16
N GLU A 178 31.36 11.18 7.91
CA GLU A 178 31.31 12.27 6.93
C GLU A 178 29.87 12.65 6.57
N TRP A 179 29.00 11.65 6.35
CA TRP A 179 27.61 11.90 5.96
C TRP A 179 26.74 12.36 7.12
N SER A 180 27.03 11.89 8.33
CA SER A 180 26.39 12.41 9.53
C SER A 180 26.75 13.88 9.75
N ALA A 181 28.00 14.30 9.45
CA ALA A 181 28.42 15.70 9.53
C ALA A 181 27.71 16.61 8.49
N GLU A 182 27.32 16.07 7.34
CA GLU A 182 26.51 16.77 6.33
C GLU A 182 25.00 16.82 6.67
N GLY A 183 24.60 16.24 7.80
CA GLY A 183 23.21 16.25 8.28
C GLY A 183 22.33 15.15 7.70
N TYR A 184 22.94 14.07 7.18
CA TYR A 184 22.21 12.85 6.80
C TYR A 184 22.03 11.94 8.02
N GLU A 185 20.84 11.35 8.13
CA GLU A 185 20.60 10.27 9.08
C GLU A 185 21.06 8.96 8.44
N VAL A 186 22.19 8.43 8.93
CA VAL A 186 22.85 7.25 8.37
C VAL A 186 22.53 6.03 9.21
N THR A 187 21.84 5.05 8.62
CA THR A 187 21.63 3.73 9.24
C THR A 187 22.61 2.74 8.65
N HIS A 188 23.42 2.12 9.49
CA HIS A 188 24.38 1.08 9.09
C HIS A 188 23.72 -0.28 9.04
N THR A 189 24.04 -1.02 7.99
CA THR A 189 23.54 -2.38 7.83
C THR A 189 24.56 -3.25 7.10
N SER A 190 24.78 -4.46 7.60
CA SER A 190 25.72 -5.43 7.02
C SER A 190 25.07 -6.46 6.10
N ASP A 191 23.73 -6.50 6.02
CA ASP A 191 22.99 -7.54 5.31
C ASP A 191 21.80 -6.97 4.52
N ALA A 192 21.57 -7.49 3.31
CA ALA A 192 20.52 -7.06 2.39
C ALA A 192 19.11 -7.17 3.01
N MET A 193 18.87 -8.15 3.89
CA MET A 193 17.57 -8.31 4.55
C MET A 193 17.31 -7.20 5.56
N THR A 194 18.33 -6.82 6.32
CA THR A 194 18.22 -5.70 7.25
C THR A 194 18.00 -4.38 6.50
N VAL A 195 18.52 -4.25 5.27
CA VAL A 195 18.24 -3.08 4.42
C VAL A 195 16.78 -3.00 4.03
N LEU A 196 16.18 -4.12 3.60
CA LEU A 196 14.75 -4.17 3.29
C LEU A 196 13.89 -3.84 4.52
N TYR A 197 14.28 -4.35 5.68
CA TYR A 197 13.61 -4.05 6.93
C TYR A 197 13.68 -2.57 7.29
N GLU A 198 14.85 -1.94 7.20
CA GLU A 198 14.99 -0.50 7.47
C GLU A 198 14.26 0.35 6.42
N LEU A 199 14.33 -0.01 5.13
CA LEU A 199 13.56 0.66 4.08
C LEU A 199 12.05 0.63 4.32
N SER A 200 11.53 -0.41 4.99
CA SER A 200 10.12 -0.51 5.33
C SER A 200 9.69 0.42 6.48
N ARG A 201 10.64 0.89 7.29
CA ARG A 201 10.36 1.82 8.40
C ARG A 201 10.24 3.26 7.94
N TYR A 202 10.88 3.62 6.83
CA TYR A 202 10.91 4.98 6.32
C TYR A 202 9.81 5.23 5.29
N GLU A 203 9.08 6.34 5.45
CA GLU A 203 8.01 6.75 4.53
C GLU A 203 8.56 7.17 3.16
N LYS A 204 9.78 7.72 3.11
CA LYS A 204 10.48 8.07 1.86
C LYS A 204 12.00 8.13 2.05
N PRO A 205 12.75 7.04 1.80
CA PRO A 205 14.21 7.08 1.81
C PRO A 205 14.73 7.90 0.62
N ASP A 206 15.77 8.71 0.83
CA ASP A 206 16.34 9.57 -0.23
C ASP A 206 17.34 8.80 -1.11
N ALA A 207 18.13 7.91 -0.51
CA ALA A 207 19.07 7.05 -1.23
C ALA A 207 19.45 5.81 -0.41
N VAL A 208 19.84 4.75 -1.12
CA VAL A 208 20.54 3.58 -0.56
C VAL A 208 21.95 3.57 -1.13
N VAL A 209 22.94 3.38 -0.28
CA VAL A 209 24.34 3.26 -0.73
C VAL A 209 24.84 1.88 -0.40
N LEU A 210 25.43 1.22 -1.40
CA LEU A 210 26.05 -0.10 -1.27
C LEU A 210 27.57 0.07 -1.36
N SER A 211 28.32 -0.43 -0.38
CA SER A 211 29.80 -0.44 -0.42
C SER A 211 30.39 -1.60 -1.24
N THR A 212 29.55 -2.37 -1.93
CA THR A 212 29.95 -3.41 -2.88
C THR A 212 30.21 -2.80 -4.26
N SER A 213 31.09 -3.39 -5.06
CA SER A 213 31.23 -3.00 -6.46
C SER A 213 29.98 -3.40 -7.26
N PRO A 214 29.66 -2.73 -8.38
CA PRO A 214 28.51 -3.10 -9.22
C PRO A 214 28.70 -4.45 -9.94
N ASP A 215 29.94 -4.95 -10.01
CA ASP A 215 30.30 -6.23 -10.61
C ASP A 215 30.28 -7.39 -9.61
N ASP A 216 30.07 -7.08 -8.33
CA ASP A 216 29.95 -8.07 -7.26
C ASP A 216 28.56 -8.74 -7.31
N SER A 217 28.53 -10.08 -7.17
CA SER A 217 27.29 -10.86 -7.19
C SER A 217 26.34 -10.42 -6.08
N ASP A 218 26.90 -10.04 -4.94
CA ASP A 218 26.16 -9.69 -3.73
C ASP A 218 25.53 -8.29 -3.87
N GLY A 219 26.25 -7.36 -4.50
CA GLY A 219 25.74 -6.03 -4.84
C GLY A 219 24.56 -6.10 -5.81
N GLN A 220 24.69 -6.88 -6.89
CA GLN A 220 23.61 -7.03 -7.87
C GLN A 220 22.39 -7.75 -7.28
N SER A 221 22.61 -8.77 -6.45
CA SER A 221 21.54 -9.49 -5.75
C SER A 221 20.79 -8.58 -4.80
N THR A 222 21.50 -7.73 -4.06
CA THR A 222 20.92 -6.72 -3.16
C THR A 222 20.10 -5.68 -3.94
N VAL A 223 20.60 -5.19 -5.08
CA VAL A 223 19.82 -4.28 -5.94
C VAL A 223 18.56 -4.95 -6.44
N ARG A 224 18.64 -6.21 -6.92
CA ARG A 224 17.47 -6.95 -7.37
C ARG A 224 16.44 -7.14 -6.27
N LEU A 225 16.88 -7.48 -5.05
CA LEU A 225 16.02 -7.59 -3.87
C LEU A 225 15.34 -6.26 -3.54
N ILE A 226 16.07 -5.14 -3.53
CA ILE A 226 15.47 -3.81 -3.29
C ILE A 226 14.43 -3.48 -4.37
N ARG A 227 14.76 -3.68 -5.65
CA ARG A 227 13.84 -3.36 -6.75
C ARG A 227 12.59 -4.24 -6.77
N THR A 228 12.67 -5.49 -6.30
CA THR A 228 11.58 -6.47 -6.37
C THR A 228 10.73 -6.50 -5.09
N CYS A 229 11.35 -6.29 -3.93
CA CYS A 229 10.73 -6.55 -2.63
C CYS A 229 10.53 -5.29 -1.77
N SER A 230 11.19 -4.17 -2.08
CA SER A 230 11.00 -2.93 -1.33
C SER A 230 9.69 -2.24 -1.70
N GLN A 231 9.08 -1.54 -0.73
CA GLN A 231 7.99 -0.59 -0.98
C GLN A 231 8.45 0.64 -1.78
N HIS A 232 9.77 0.85 -1.90
CA HIS A 232 10.40 1.96 -2.62
C HIS A 232 11.26 1.45 -3.79
N PRO A 233 10.67 0.83 -4.82
CA PRO A 233 11.43 0.23 -5.93
C PRO A 233 12.14 1.27 -6.80
N HIS A 234 11.86 2.57 -6.62
CA HIS A 234 12.48 3.67 -7.36
C HIS A 234 13.53 4.43 -6.55
N VAL A 235 13.89 3.97 -5.35
CA VAL A 235 14.92 4.63 -4.55
C VAL A 235 16.23 4.70 -5.35
N PRO A 236 16.93 5.85 -5.35
CA PRO A 236 18.28 5.95 -5.90
C PRO A 236 19.22 4.99 -5.17
N ILE A 237 19.98 4.21 -5.93
CA ILE A 237 21.00 3.31 -5.39
C ILE A 237 22.36 3.79 -5.89
N LEU A 238 23.26 4.10 -4.95
CA LEU A 238 24.63 4.54 -5.24
C LEU A 238 25.60 3.44 -4.83
N PHE A 239 26.62 3.21 -5.65
CA PHE A 239 27.70 2.28 -5.31
C PHE A 239 28.91 3.09 -4.84
N SER A 240 29.38 2.77 -3.64
CA SER A 240 30.62 3.29 -3.08
C SER A 240 31.73 2.29 -3.41
N PRO A 241 32.77 2.68 -4.19
CA PRO A 241 33.86 1.76 -4.48
C PRO A 241 34.61 1.44 -3.18
N PRO A 242 35.05 0.17 -2.99
CA PRO A 242 35.87 -0.18 -1.84
C PRO A 242 37.14 0.65 -1.89
N ASP A 243 37.48 1.30 -0.77
CA ASP A 243 38.71 2.08 -0.69
C ASP A 243 39.88 1.17 -1.07
N ARG A 244 40.62 1.59 -2.10
CA ARG A 244 41.94 1.02 -2.39
C ARG A 244 42.82 1.40 -1.20
N GLN A 245 42.82 0.58 -0.16
CA GLN A 245 43.90 0.60 0.81
C GLN A 245 45.19 0.47 0.00
N THR A 246 45.94 1.56 0.03
CA THR A 246 47.25 1.68 -0.58
C THR A 246 48.15 0.67 0.12
N VAL A 247 48.53 -0.37 -0.61
CA VAL A 247 49.62 -1.28 -0.22
C VAL A 247 50.95 -0.55 -0.42
#